data_AF-A0A117LFX2-F1
#
_entry.id   AF-A0A117LFX2-F1
#
_cell.length_a   1.000
_cell.length_b   1.000
_cell.length_c   1.000
_cell.angle_alpha   90.00
_cell.angle_beta   90.00
_cell.angle_gamma   90.00
#
_symmetry.space_group_name_H-M   'P 1'
#
loop_
_entity.id
_entity.type
_entity.pdbx_description
1 polymer ?
#
loop_
_entity_poly.entity_id
_entity_poly.type
_entity_poly.pdbx_seq_one_letter_code
_entity_poly.pdbx_strand_id
1 'polypeptide(L)'
;MADAEIDNKEELAGLYDLAIPIGMPLSVIQDLVDNFELDPVRRNAKIGLIDGDTEEREILVLRGDLETVKAAEKYMFEALDRRVARWEKNERSDRYKEIYDKNAEKRREMVRERIAERKDESVDLI
;
A
#
# COMPACT_ATOMS: atom_id res chain seq x y z
N MET A 1 9.48 -31.25 1.74
CA MET A 1 10.52 -30.59 2.54
C MET A 1 11.46 -29.99 1.52
N ALA A 2 11.37 -28.69 1.27
CA ALA A 2 12.34 -28.02 0.40
C ALA A 2 13.56 -27.83 1.28
N ASP A 3 14.66 -28.47 0.89
CA ASP A 3 15.94 -28.31 1.56
C ASP A 3 16.26 -26.82 1.57
N ALA A 4 16.30 -26.20 2.76
CA ALA A 4 16.93 -24.91 2.90
C ALA A 4 18.41 -25.16 2.56
N GLU A 5 18.81 -24.81 1.34
CA GLU A 5 20.20 -24.91 0.91
C GLU A 5 21.05 -24.25 1.99
N ILE A 6 21.93 -25.05 2.61
CA ILE A 6 22.89 -24.54 3.57
C ILE A 6 23.93 -23.81 2.73
N ASP A 7 23.68 -22.52 2.49
CA ASP A 7 24.56 -21.65 1.72
C ASP A 7 25.99 -21.74 2.27
N ASN A 8 26.95 -22.05 1.41
CA ASN A 8 28.35 -22.10 1.80
C ASN A 8 28.86 -20.67 2.08
N LYS A 9 29.60 -20.50 3.18
CA LYS A 9 30.09 -19.18 3.64
C LYS A 9 30.98 -18.48 2.60
N GLU A 10 31.70 -19.24 1.78
CA GLU A 10 32.55 -18.71 0.71
C GLU A 10 31.72 -18.19 -0.47
N GLU A 11 30.60 -18.84 -0.80
CA GLU A 11 29.68 -18.44 -1.87
C GLU A 11 28.86 -17.20 -1.49
N LEU A 12 28.62 -17.00 -0.19
CA LEU A 12 27.96 -15.79 0.34
C LEU A 12 28.88 -14.58 0.45
N ALA A 13 30.19 -14.73 0.21
CA ALA A 13 31.12 -13.63 0.40
C ALA A 13 30.82 -12.48 -0.57
N GLY A 14 30.46 -11.32 -0.03
CA GLY A 14 30.11 -10.12 -0.81
C GLY A 14 28.64 -10.04 -1.22
N LEU A 15 27.82 -11.03 -0.86
CA LEU A 15 26.37 -11.02 -1.05
C LEU A 15 25.66 -10.54 0.22
N TYR A 16 24.57 -9.82 0.00
CA TYR A 16 23.75 -9.21 1.03
C TYR A 16 22.28 -9.53 0.77
N ASP A 17 21.52 -9.70 1.85
CA ASP A 17 20.11 -10.02 1.80
C ASP A 17 19.28 -8.77 2.13
N LEU A 18 18.41 -8.36 1.21
CA LEU A 18 17.32 -7.45 1.51
C LEU A 18 16.13 -8.26 2.03
N ALA A 19 15.89 -8.21 3.34
CA ALA A 19 14.73 -8.87 3.94
C ALA A 19 13.43 -8.18 3.50
N ILE A 20 12.47 -8.95 2.98
CA ILE A 20 11.18 -8.42 2.56
C ILE A 20 10.20 -8.48 3.73
N PRO A 21 9.71 -7.33 4.24
CA PRO A 21 8.76 -7.29 5.33
C PRO A 21 7.47 -8.06 5.03
N ILE A 22 6.93 -8.71 6.06
CA ILE A 22 5.62 -9.36 5.98
C ILE A 22 4.56 -8.28 5.70
N GLY A 23 3.76 -8.49 4.67
CA GLY A 23 2.73 -7.53 4.24
C GLY A 23 3.21 -6.54 3.19
N MET A 24 4.45 -6.64 2.70
CA MET A 24 4.91 -5.89 1.54
C MET A 24 3.98 -6.14 0.34
N PRO A 25 3.47 -5.09 -0.34
CA PRO A 25 2.60 -5.26 -1.49
C PRO A 25 3.30 -6.05 -2.61
N LEU A 26 2.61 -7.04 -3.18
CA LEU A 26 3.16 -7.91 -4.22
C LEU A 26 3.73 -7.12 -5.42
N SER A 27 3.07 -6.02 -5.80
CA SER A 27 3.55 -5.17 -6.90
C SER A 27 4.92 -4.56 -6.61
N VAL A 28 5.21 -4.18 -5.36
CA VAL A 28 6.52 -3.63 -4.97
C VAL A 28 7.58 -4.73 -5.03
N ILE A 29 7.24 -5.95 -4.62
CA ILE A 29 8.16 -7.10 -4.70
C ILE A 29 8.49 -7.40 -6.18
N GLN A 30 7.50 -7.38 -7.06
CA GLN A 30 7.71 -7.54 -8.51
C GLN A 30 8.59 -6.43 -9.08
N ASP A 31 8.30 -5.17 -8.75
CA ASP A 31 9.13 -4.03 -9.17
C ASP A 31 10.59 -4.19 -8.70
N LEU A 32 10.84 -4.74 -7.52
CA LEU A 32 12.19 -4.98 -7.01
C LEU A 32 12.92 -6.07 -7.81
N VAL A 33 12.25 -7.18 -8.12
CA VAL A 33 12.84 -8.28 -8.91
C VAL A 33 13.06 -7.88 -10.36
N ASP A 34 12.15 -7.10 -10.94
CA ASP A 34 12.23 -6.71 -12.36
C ASP A 34 13.26 -5.62 -12.62
N ASN A 35 13.49 -4.71 -11.66
CA ASN A 35 14.35 -3.54 -11.85
C ASN A 35 15.76 -3.69 -11.26
N PHE A 36 15.97 -4.69 -10.39
CA PHE A 36 17.26 -4.91 -9.74
C PHE A 36 17.72 -6.35 -9.98
N GLU A 37 19.02 -6.54 -10.20
CA GLU A 37 19.63 -7.84 -10.39
C GLU A 37 19.78 -8.53 -9.01
N LEU A 38 18.64 -8.97 -8.46
CA LEU A 38 18.55 -9.62 -7.15
C LEU A 38 17.87 -10.98 -7.26
N ASP A 39 18.43 -11.96 -6.57
CA ASP A 39 17.90 -13.32 -6.53
C ASP A 39 16.91 -13.50 -5.37
N PRO A 40 15.68 -13.98 -5.62
CA PRO A 40 14.73 -14.29 -4.56
C PRO A 40 15.10 -15.60 -3.86
N VAL A 41 15.46 -15.51 -2.57
CA VAL A 41 15.88 -16.65 -1.76
C VAL A 41 14.97 -16.76 -0.52
N ARG A 42 14.77 -18.00 -0.04
CA ARG A 42 14.07 -18.26 1.22
C ARG A 42 15.08 -18.45 2.33
N ARG A 43 14.87 -17.80 3.46
CA ARG A 43 15.79 -17.86 4.60
C ARG A 43 15.03 -18.05 5.91
N ASN A 44 15.50 -18.95 6.76
CA ASN A 44 15.01 -19.02 8.13
C ASN A 44 15.60 -17.85 8.94
N ALA A 45 14.72 -17.02 9.50
CA ALA A 45 15.08 -15.87 10.31
C ALA A 45 14.21 -15.79 11.56
N LYS A 46 14.78 -15.24 12.64
CA LYS A 46 14.00 -14.87 13.84
C LYS A 46 13.29 -13.55 13.58
N ILE A 47 11.97 -13.56 13.74
CA ILE A 47 11.12 -12.39 13.56
C ILE A 47 10.57 -11.98 14.92
N GLY A 48 10.57 -10.67 15.21
CA GLY A 48 9.91 -10.12 16.39
C GLY A 48 8.39 -10.09 16.22
N LEU A 49 7.68 -10.53 17.24
CA LEU A 49 6.22 -10.47 17.34
C LEU A 49 5.78 -9.20 18.10
N ILE A 50 4.49 -8.87 18.02
CA ILE A 50 3.94 -7.63 18.61
C ILE A 50 3.95 -7.68 20.15
N ASP A 51 3.87 -8.86 20.74
CA ASP A 51 3.94 -9.12 22.19
C ASP A 51 5.37 -9.14 22.75
N GLY A 52 6.39 -8.94 21.90
CA GLY A 52 7.80 -8.94 22.27
C GLY A 52 8.47 -10.31 22.24
N ASP A 53 7.72 -11.37 21.89
CA ASP A 53 8.29 -12.68 21.64
C ASP A 53 8.99 -12.74 20.27
N THR A 54 9.73 -13.81 20.03
CA THR A 54 10.37 -14.08 18.74
C THR A 54 10.02 -15.46 18.24
N GLU A 55 9.85 -15.59 16.93
CA GLU A 55 9.56 -16.87 16.28
C GLU A 55 10.53 -17.07 15.11
N GLU A 56 10.97 -18.32 14.90
CA GLU A 56 11.69 -18.69 13.69
C GLU A 56 10.70 -18.94 12.56
N ARG A 57 10.89 -18.22 11.45
CA ARG A 57 10.07 -18.38 10.25
C ARG A 57 10.92 -18.30 9.00
N GLU A 58 10.46 -18.99 7.97
CA GLU A 58 10.97 -18.83 6.61
C GLU A 58 10.48 -17.49 6.05
N ILE A 59 11.40 -16.61 5.67
CA ILE A 59 11.14 -15.31 5.05
C ILE A 59 11.68 -15.26 3.63
N LEU A 60 11.08 -14.41 2.81
CA LEU A 60 11.63 -14.03 1.51
C LEU A 60 12.70 -12.97 1.71
N VAL A 61 13.85 -13.18 1.09
CA VAL A 61 14.91 -12.18 0.94
C VAL A 61 15.26 -12.02 -0.54
N LEU A 62 15.72 -10.83 -0.92
CA LEU A 62 16.29 -10.57 -2.24
C LEU A 62 17.80 -10.38 -2.08
N ARG A 63 18.58 -11.27 -2.68
CA ARG A 63 20.03 -11.36 -2.51
C ARG A 63 20.78 -10.75 -3.68
N GLY A 64 21.84 -10.00 -3.41
CA GLY A 64 22.76 -9.49 -4.42
C GLY A 64 23.96 -8.79 -3.81
N ASP A 65 24.71 -8.03 -4.61
CA ASP A 65 25.81 -7.22 -4.10
C ASP A 65 25.29 -6.03 -3.27
N LEU A 66 26.17 -5.44 -2.45
CA LEU A 66 25.80 -4.38 -1.51
C LEU A 66 25.22 -3.14 -2.18
N GLU A 67 25.74 -2.75 -3.34
CA GLU A 67 25.33 -1.53 -4.03
C GLU A 67 23.91 -1.71 -4.58
N THR A 68 23.67 -2.84 -5.24
CA THR A 68 22.35 -3.21 -5.75
C THR A 68 21.32 -3.35 -4.62
N VAL A 69 21.68 -4.02 -3.52
CA VAL A 69 20.80 -4.17 -2.34
C VAL A 69 20.42 -2.83 -1.73
N LYS A 70 21.36 -1.89 -1.60
CA LYS A 70 21.07 -0.55 -1.08
C LYS A 70 20.21 0.28 -2.02
N ALA A 71 20.43 0.17 -3.33
CA ALA A 71 19.60 0.84 -4.32
C ALA A 71 18.15 0.31 -4.29
N ALA A 72 18.00 -1.01 -4.18
CA ALA A 72 16.71 -1.68 -4.04
C ALA A 72 16.01 -1.33 -2.72
N GLU A 73 16.73 -1.29 -1.59
CA GLU A 73 16.19 -0.85 -0.30
C GLU A 73 15.62 0.57 -0.40
N LYS A 74 16.38 1.49 -0.98
CA LYS A 74 15.91 2.87 -1.18
C LYS A 74 14.65 2.91 -2.03
N TYR A 75 14.62 2.20 -3.15
CA TYR A 75 13.45 2.12 -4.01
C TYR A 75 12.23 1.54 -3.28
N MET A 76 12.44 0.49 -2.47
CA MET A 76 11.39 -0.16 -1.69
C MET A 76 10.68 0.83 -0.77
N PHE A 77 11.43 1.65 -0.01
CA PHE A 77 10.85 2.69 0.84
C PHE A 77 10.14 3.76 0.03
N GLU A 78 10.73 4.26 -1.06
CA GLU A 78 10.07 5.26 -1.92
C GLU A 78 8.79 4.73 -2.55
N ALA A 79 8.75 3.45 -2.93
CA ALA A 79 7.56 2.80 -3.49
C ALA A 79 6.43 2.70 -2.45
N LEU A 80 6.77 2.41 -1.19
CA LEU A 80 5.84 2.43 -0.08
C LEU A 80 5.31 3.85 0.18
N ASP A 81 6.18 4.85 0.23
CA ASP A 81 5.77 6.25 0.42
C ASP A 81 4.83 6.72 -0.69
N ARG A 82 5.14 6.41 -1.96
CA ARG A 82 4.23 6.67 -3.09
C ARG A 82 2.87 6.01 -2.91
N ARG A 83 2.84 4.81 -2.33
CA ARG A 83 1.60 4.05 -2.11
C ARG A 83 0.78 4.61 -0.96
N VAL A 84 1.41 4.97 0.15
CA VAL A 84 0.76 5.67 1.27
C VAL A 84 0.19 7.00 0.81
N ALA A 85 0.96 7.81 0.08
CA ALA A 85 0.50 9.08 -0.46
C ALA A 85 -0.69 8.91 -1.43
N ARG A 86 -0.76 7.80 -2.17
CA ARG A 86 -1.93 7.47 -3.01
C ARG A 86 -3.17 7.16 -2.17
N TRP A 87 -3.02 6.47 -1.03
CA TRP A 87 -4.14 6.17 -0.14
C TRP A 87 -4.72 7.43 0.51
N GLU A 88 -3.88 8.40 0.84
CA GLU A 88 -4.33 9.70 1.35
C GLU A 88 -5.10 10.51 0.29
N LYS A 89 -4.74 10.34 -0.99
CA LYS A 89 -5.49 10.88 -2.13
C LYS A 89 -6.76 10.05 -2.33
N ASN A 90 -7.78 10.38 -1.55
CA ASN A 90 -9.09 9.74 -1.58
C ASN A 90 -9.89 10.22 -2.81
N GLU A 91 -9.38 9.98 -4.02
CA GLU A 91 -9.94 10.48 -5.31
C GLU A 91 -11.43 10.17 -5.48
N ARG A 92 -11.90 9.07 -4.86
CA ARG A 92 -13.30 8.66 -4.86
C ARG A 92 -14.15 9.56 -3.96
N SER A 93 -13.65 9.95 -2.80
CA SER A 93 -14.29 10.91 -1.89
C SER A 93 -14.26 12.33 -2.46
N ASP A 94 -13.13 12.71 -3.07
CA ASP A 94 -12.95 14.04 -3.64
C ASP A 94 -13.83 14.26 -4.88
N ARG A 95 -13.94 13.26 -5.78
CA ARG A 95 -14.93 13.28 -6.87
C ARG A 95 -16.37 13.34 -6.35
N TYR A 96 -16.68 12.61 -5.29
CA TYR A 96 -18.03 12.62 -4.71
C TYR A 96 -18.36 13.98 -4.10
N LYS A 97 -17.41 14.61 -3.39
CA LYS A 97 -17.53 16.00 -2.90
C LYS A 97 -17.77 16.97 -4.05
N GLU A 98 -16.99 16.90 -5.12
CA GLU A 98 -17.12 17.82 -6.25
C GLU A 98 -18.51 17.70 -6.93
N ILE A 99 -19.01 16.47 -7.11
CA ILE A 99 -20.38 16.22 -7.62
C ILE A 99 -21.44 16.77 -6.66
N TYR A 100 -21.20 16.65 -5.35
CA TYR A 100 -22.11 17.18 -4.34
C TYR A 100 -22.16 18.71 -4.35
N ASP A 101 -21.00 19.35 -4.43
CA ASP A 101 -20.85 20.80 -4.41
C ASP A 101 -21.41 21.43 -5.69
N LYS A 102 -21.13 20.87 -6.88
CA LYS A 102 -21.69 21.34 -8.16
C LYS A 102 -23.22 21.31 -8.21
N ASN A 103 -23.84 20.38 -7.48
CA ASN A 103 -25.30 20.23 -7.43
C ASN A 103 -25.91 20.82 -6.14
N ALA A 104 -25.15 21.57 -5.35
CA ALA A 104 -25.63 22.15 -4.10
C ALA A 104 -26.68 23.26 -4.34
N GLU A 105 -26.46 24.14 -5.32
CA GLU A 105 -27.41 25.21 -5.65
C GLU A 105 -28.72 24.67 -6.22
N LYS A 106 -28.66 23.78 -7.21
CA LYS A 106 -29.85 23.11 -7.76
C LYS A 106 -30.66 22.37 -6.69
N ARG A 107 -30.00 21.77 -5.70
CA ARG A 107 -30.68 21.14 -4.56
C ARG A 107 -31.30 22.17 -3.61
N ARG A 108 -30.63 23.29 -3.34
CA ARG A 108 -31.21 24.39 -2.56
C ARG A 108 -32.45 24.97 -3.24
N GLU A 109 -32.41 25.11 -4.55
CA GLU A 109 -33.52 25.61 -5.37
C GLU A 109 -34.70 24.64 -5.35
N MET A 110 -34.48 23.36 -5.65
CA MET A 110 -35.51 22.31 -5.54
C MET A 110 -36.11 22.22 -4.13
N VAL A 111 -35.31 22.37 -3.08
CA VAL A 111 -35.83 22.36 -1.69
C VAL A 111 -36.68 23.59 -1.40
N ARG A 112 -36.29 24.78 -1.89
CA ARG A 112 -37.11 25.99 -1.76
C ARG A 112 -38.43 25.87 -2.50
N GLU A 113 -38.41 25.38 -3.74
CA GLU A 113 -39.61 25.15 -4.54
C GLU A 113 -40.55 24.17 -3.83
N ARG A 114 -40.04 23.04 -3.34
CA ARG A 114 -40.85 22.04 -2.61
C ARG A 114 -41.44 22.57 -1.30
N ILE A 115 -40.76 23.52 -0.66
CA ILE A 115 -41.28 24.21 0.54
C ILE A 115 -42.35 25.24 0.16
N ALA A 116 -42.21 25.90 -0.99
CA ALA A 116 -43.21 26.84 -1.50
C ALA A 116 -44.49 26.12 -1.96
N GLU A 117 -44.36 25.02 -2.71
CA GLU A 117 -45.48 24.18 -3.14
C GLU A 117 -46.27 23.64 -1.93
N ARG A 118 -45.57 23.16 -0.89
CA ARG A 118 -46.22 22.72 0.36
C ARG A 118 -46.92 23.85 1.12
N LYS A 119 -46.51 25.10 0.93
CA LYS A 119 -47.18 26.26 1.53
C LYS A 119 -48.41 26.66 0.72
N ASP A 120 -48.35 26.66 -0.60
CA ASP A 120 -49.51 26.93 -1.46
C ASP A 120 -50.59 25.83 -1.30
N GLU A 121 -50.20 24.55 -1.28
CA GLU A 121 -51.14 23.45 -1.00
C GLU A 121 -51.83 23.57 0.37
N SER A 122 -51.17 24.21 1.35
CA SER A 122 -51.75 24.43 2.68
C SER A 122 -52.66 25.66 2.76
N VAL A 123 -52.55 26.59 1.81
CA VAL A 123 -53.37 27.81 1.71
C VAL A 123 -54.62 27.54 0.87
N ASP A 124 -54.55 26.66 -0.14
CA ASP A 124 -55.70 26.23 -0.95
C ASP A 124 -56.66 25.27 -0.23
N LEU A 125 -56.31 24.79 0.98
CA LEU A 125 -57.14 23.91 1.81
C LEU A 125 -57.96 24.64 2.91
N ILE A 126 -58.00 25.97 2.91
CA ILE A 126 -58.74 26.81 3.89
C ILE A 126 -59.83 27.62 3.17
#